data_AF-A0A1F3SV07-F1
#
_entry.id   AF-A0A1F3SV07-F1
#
_cell.length_a   1.000
_cell.length_b   1.000
_cell.length_c   1.000
_cell.angle_alpha   90.00
_cell.angle_beta   90.00
_cell.angle_gamma   90.00
#
_symmetry.space_group_name_H-M   'P 1'
#
loop_
_entity.id
_entity.type
_entity.pdbx_description
1 polymer ?
#
loop_
_entity_poly.entity_id
_entity_poly.type
_entity_poly.pdbx_seq_one_letter_code
_entity_poly.pdbx_strand_id
1 'polypeptide(L)' 'MKAIYVAVIIACAASLFGCAHYGGIAPVGKGKVVILRNDVLLFGLLRKALVCDTSSEGVSNCKESEQP' A
#
# COMPACT_ATOMS: atom_id res chain seq x y z
N MET A 1 -9.47 4.60 -33.86
CA MET A 1 -8.76 3.35 -33.46
C MET A 1 -7.57 3.60 -32.54
N LYS A 2 -6.58 4.44 -32.89
CA LYS A 2 -5.39 4.72 -32.02
C LYS A 2 -5.73 5.22 -30.59
N ALA A 3 -6.70 6.12 -30.44
CA ALA A 3 -7.11 6.64 -29.13
C ALA A 3 -7.74 5.58 -28.21
N ILE A 4 -8.41 4.58 -28.78
CA ILE A 4 -9.03 3.48 -28.03
C ILE A 4 -7.94 2.57 -27.45
N TYR A 5 -6.90 2.26 -28.22
CA TYR A 5 -5.76 1.49 -27.72
C TYR A 5 -5.03 2.20 -26.58
N VAL A 6 -4.83 3.52 -26.68
CA VAL A 6 -4.23 4.31 -25.60
C VAL A 6 -5.10 4.29 -24.34
N ALA A 7 -6.43 4.45 -24.48
CA ALA A 7 -7.35 4.40 -23.36
C ALA A 7 -7.36 3.03 -22.66
N VAL A 8 -7.30 1.94 -23.43
CA VAL A 8 -7.23 0.57 -22.89
C VAL A 8 -5.93 0.31 -22.12
N ILE A 9 -4.79 0.80 -22.62
CA ILE A 9 -3.50 0.66 -21.93
C ILE A 9 -3.50 1.41 -20.60
N ILE A 10 -4.05 2.63 -20.56
CA ILE A 10 -4.14 3.42 -19.32
C ILE A 10 -5.07 2.74 -18.30
N ALA A 11 -6.20 2.21 -18.75
CA ALA A 11 -7.13 1.49 -17.87
C ALA A 11 -6.52 0.20 -17.29
N CYS A 12 -5.76 -0.56 -18.09
CA CYS A 12 -5.02 -1.74 -17.62
C CYS A 12 -3.88 -1.38 -16.67
N ALA A 13 -3.19 -0.25 -16.88
CA ALA A 13 -2.17 0.21 -15.94
C ALA A 13 -2.80 0.59 -14.60
N ALA A 14 -3.91 1.34 -14.61
CA ALA A 14 -4.60 1.79 -13.41
C ALA A 14 -5.08 0.64 -12.50
N SER A 15 -5.51 -0.50 -13.07
CA SER A 15 -5.98 -1.64 -12.30
C SER A 15 -4.86 -2.39 -11.56
N LEU A 16 -3.62 -2.32 -12.05
CA LEU A 16 -2.46 -2.90 -11.37
C LEU A 16 -2.04 -2.08 -10.13
N PHE A 17 -2.40 -0.79 -10.08
CA PHE A 17 -2.14 0.12 -8.95
C PHE A 17 -3.27 0.17 -7.91
N GLY A 18 -4.34 -0.62 -8.04
CA GLY A 18 -5.42 -0.63 -7.05
C GLY A 18 -5.13 -1.53 -5.84
N CYS A 19 -4.60 -2.73 -6.11
CA CYS A 19 -4.44 -3.78 -5.09
C CYS A 19 -2.98 -4.08 -4.71
N ALA A 20 -2.00 -3.63 -5.52
CA ALA A 20 -0.58 -3.92 -5.31
C ALA A 20 0.14 -2.96 -4.33
N HIS A 21 -0.57 -2.00 -3.74
CA HIS A 21 0.05 -0.97 -2.88
C HIS A 21 0.22 -1.37 -1.42
N TYR A 22 -0.39 -2.47 -0.97
CA TYR A 22 -0.18 -2.99 0.38
C TYR A 22 0.80 -4.16 0.29
N GLY A 23 2.06 -3.92 0.64
CA GLY A 23 3.16 -4.89 0.59
C GLY A 23 3.09 -5.97 1.67
N GLY A 24 2.23 -5.80 2.69
CA GLY A 24 1.98 -6.81 3.72
C GLY A 24 1.50 -6.21 5.03
N ILE A 25 0.90 -7.04 5.88
CA ILE A 25 0.46 -6.67 7.23
C ILE A 25 1.04 -7.72 8.19
N ALA A 26 1.71 -7.27 9.25
CA ALA A 26 2.28 -8.15 10.29
C ALA A 26 1.94 -7.62 11.69
N PRO A 27 1.38 -8.44 12.59
CA PRO A 27 1.13 -8.01 13.97
C PRO A 27 2.45 -7.82 14.74
N VAL A 28 2.56 -6.72 15.50
CA VAL A 28 3.73 -6.40 16.33
C VAL A 28 3.33 -6.24 17.80
N GLY A 29 3.04 -7.36 18.44
CA GLY A 29 2.61 -7.40 19.85
C GLY A 29 1.12 -7.13 20.06
N LYS A 30 0.73 -6.89 21.32
CA LYS A 30 -0.68 -6.71 21.68
C LYS A 30 -1.17 -5.34 21.19
N GLY A 31 -2.15 -5.35 20.30
CA GLY A 31 -2.86 -4.14 19.91
C GLY A 31 -2.20 -3.32 18.80
N LYS A 32 -1.16 -3.84 18.11
CA LYS A 32 -0.44 -3.11 17.06
C LYS A 32 -0.13 -3.97 15.84
N VAL A 33 -0.10 -3.35 14.66
CA VAL A 33 0.34 -3.98 13.41
C VAL A 33 1.31 -3.08 12.66
N VAL A 34 2.22 -3.70 11.93
CA VAL A 34 3.01 -3.06 10.87
C VAL A 34 2.32 -3.30 9.54
N ILE A 35 2.09 -2.22 8.79
CA ILE A 35 1.59 -2.26 7.42
C ILE A 35 2.70 -1.75 6.52
N LEU A 36 3.12 -2.59 5.57
CA LEU A 36 4.02 -2.17 4.50
C LEU A 36 3.17 -1.61 3.36
N ARG A 37 3.42 -0.35 3.00
CA ARG A 37 2.86 0.25 1.79
C ARG A 37 3.94 0.50 0.76
N ASN A 38 3.66 0.11 -0.48
CA ASN A 38 4.49 0.45 -1.63
C ASN A 38 4.10 1.86 -2.10
N ASP A 39 5.06 2.77 -2.14
CA ASP A 39 4.85 4.07 -2.77
C ASP A 39 4.65 3.93 -4.29
N VAL A 40 3.86 4.83 -4.87
CA VAL A 40 3.51 4.86 -6.30
C VAL A 40 4.73 5.27 -7.15
N LEU A 41 5.65 6.05 -6.57
CA LEU A 41 6.89 6.43 -7.22
C LEU A 41 7.93 5.30 -7.10
N LEU A 42 8.32 4.74 -8.26
CA LEU A 42 9.37 3.73 -8.45
C LEU A 42 9.04 2.28 -8.03
N PHE A 43 7.89 1.73 -8.41
CA PHE A 43 7.66 0.27 -8.36
C PHE A 43 7.93 -0.38 -6.97
N GLY A 44 7.64 0.31 -5.87
CA GLY A 44 7.86 -0.23 -4.52
C GLY A 44 9.31 -0.21 -4.02
N LEU A 45 10.21 0.60 -4.63
CA LEU A 45 11.55 0.85 -4.08
C LEU A 45 11.49 1.56 -2.72
N LEU A 46 10.51 2.45 -2.56
CA LEU A 46 10.20 3.11 -1.28
C LEU A 46 9.08 2.34 -0.60
N ARG A 47 9.45 1.36 0.24
CA ARG A 47 8.52 0.71 1.16
C ARG A 47 8.41 1.56 2.42
N LYS A 48 7.21 2.03 2.71
CA LYS A 48 6.92 2.70 3.98
C LYS A 48 6.36 1.68 4.97
N ALA A 49 6.98 1.58 6.14
CA ALA A 49 6.45 0.81 7.25
C ALA A 49 5.59 1.72 8.12
N LEU A 50 4.33 1.32 8.34
CA LEU A 50 3.39 2.04 9.17
C LEU A 50 3.07 1.19 10.39
N VAL A 51 3.29 1.74 11.59
CA VAL A 51 2.85 1.09 12.83
C VAL A 51 1.50 1.68 13.21
N CYS A 52 0.47 0.84 13.24
CA CYS A 52 -0.90 1.24 13.57
C CYS A 52 -1.38 0.51 14.83
N ASP A 53 -2.31 1.13 15.56
CA ASP A 53 -3.05 0.48 16.63
C ASP A 53 -4.22 -0.32 16.04
N THR A 54 -4.52 -1.48 16.62
CA THR A 54 -5.65 -2.35 16.22
C THR A 54 -6.84 -2.18 17.13
N SER A 55 -8.03 -2.13 16.55
CA SER A 55 -9.32 -2.28 17.22
C SER A 55 -10.14 -3.39 16.56
N SER A 56 -11.32 -3.67 17.09
CA SER A 56 -12.31 -4.57 16.48
C SER A 56 -12.80 -4.08 15.11
N GLU A 57 -12.63 -2.79 14.80
CA GLU A 57 -13.10 -2.15 13.58
C GLU A 57 -12.00 -2.03 12.52
N GLY A 58 -10.74 -2.31 12.87
CA GLY A 58 -9.60 -2.24 11.97
C GLY A 58 -8.37 -1.59 12.58
N VAL A 59 -7.65 -0.81 11.79
CA VAL A 59 -6.41 -0.12 12.20
C VAL A 59 -6.59 1.38 12.24
N SER A 60 -5.98 2.04 13.24
CA SER A 60 -6.01 3.49 13.41
C SER A 60 -4.68 4.00 13.98
N ASN A 61 -4.51 5.33 14.05
CA ASN A 61 -3.30 5.98 14.60
C ASN A 61 -1.99 5.52 13.96
N CYS A 62 -1.99 5.27 12.65
CA CYS A 62 -0.80 4.83 11.92
C CYS A 62 0.30 5.90 11.89
N LYS A 63 1.52 5.53 12.25
CA LYS A 63 2.71 6.38 12.14
C LYS A 63 3.74 5.75 11.22
N GLU A 64 4.40 6.57 10.40
CA GLU A 64 5.56 6.13 9.63
C GLU A 64 6.69 5.77 10.60
N SER A 65 7.23 4.56 10.46
CA SER A 65 8.45 4.14 11.14
C SER A 65 9.57 4.11 10.12
N GLU A 66 10.59 4.91 10.35
CA GLU A 66 11.84 4.90 9.56
C GLU A 66 12.83 3.85 10.07
N GLN A 67 12.54 3.23 11.22
CA GLN A 67 13.36 2.15 11.78
C GLN A 67 12.83 0.78 11.33
N PRO A 68 13.74 -0.12 10.89
CA PRO A 68 13.39 -1.46 10.41
C PRO A 68 12.74 -2.33 11.48
#